data_AF-A0A021VXB0-F1
#
_entry.id   AF-A0A021VXB0-F1
#
_cell.length_a   1.000
_cell.length_b   1.000
_cell.length_c   1.000
_cell.angle_alpha   90.00
_cell.angle_beta   90.00
_cell.angle_gamma   90.00
#
_symmetry.space_group_name_H-M   'P 1'
#
loop_
_entity.id
_entity.type
_entity.pdbx_description
1 polymer ?
#
loop_
_entity_poly.entity_id
_entity_poly.type
_entity_poly.pdbx_seq_one_letter_code
_entity_poly.pdbx_strand_id
1 'polypeptide(L)'
;MSTVIAQVAIERLHPHHSNIRRDLGDLTELAASIRAHGLLQPLVVTPLTGKRDGYEVLDGNRRLAAAKIAGARALPCLAARPGDEEHQVTVMLAAALHKQLSPLDLANAFKALRNRQMSVADIARRTGYSTTTVSSRLLLLTLPPEAQDRIRHKEITVADAERMARDLRDKATGSAIIGPKGTWFGPKHPLAMAVVERCEHIETRRMVGGAGCGQCWEEVIRAHERQAAAGGTEAVAS
;
A
#
# COMPACT_ATOMS: atom_id res chain seq x y z
N MET A 1 -18.62 -23.81 9.84
CA MET A 1 -18.46 -24.39 11.18
C MET A 1 -17.00 -24.80 11.31
N SER A 2 -16.23 -24.09 12.12
CA SER A 2 -14.85 -24.47 12.44
C SER A 2 -14.90 -25.52 13.54
N THR A 3 -14.33 -26.70 13.30
CA THR A 3 -14.28 -27.77 14.29
C THR A 3 -13.19 -27.46 15.31
N VAL A 4 -13.54 -27.46 16.59
CA VAL A 4 -12.57 -27.32 17.68
C VAL A 4 -11.70 -28.57 17.72
N ILE A 5 -10.38 -28.44 17.58
CA ILE A 5 -9.42 -29.53 17.79
C ILE A 5 -8.93 -29.44 19.25
N ALA A 6 -9.23 -30.48 20.02
CA ALA A 6 -9.18 -30.44 21.48
C ALA A 6 -7.79 -30.07 22.05
N GLN A 7 -6.68 -30.65 21.56
CA GLN A 7 -5.30 -30.31 21.92
C GLN A 7 -4.35 -30.92 20.88
N VAL A 8 -3.35 -30.18 20.39
CA VAL A 8 -2.32 -30.70 19.46
C VAL A 8 -0.95 -30.59 20.12
N ALA A 9 -0.17 -31.68 20.04
CA ALA A 9 1.20 -31.73 20.52
C ALA A 9 2.07 -30.67 19.81
N ILE A 10 2.87 -29.91 20.56
CA ILE A 10 3.60 -28.77 20.02
C ILE A 10 4.63 -29.16 18.95
N GLU A 11 5.12 -30.40 19.01
CA GLU A 11 6.06 -30.99 18.05
C GLU A 11 5.44 -31.20 16.68
N ARG A 12 4.10 -31.34 16.62
CA ARG A 12 3.31 -31.46 15.39
C ARG A 12 2.85 -30.11 14.84
N LEU A 13 3.18 -29.01 15.51
CA LEU A 13 2.79 -27.65 15.13
C LEU A 13 3.97 -26.91 14.48
N HIS A 14 3.80 -26.59 13.21
CA HIS A 14 4.79 -25.89 12.41
C HIS A 14 4.31 -24.47 12.07
N PRO A 15 5.20 -23.46 12.11
CA PRO A 15 4.86 -22.17 11.54
C PRO A 15 4.64 -22.33 10.04
N HIS A 16 3.57 -21.74 9.51
CA HIS A 16 3.31 -21.78 8.07
C HIS A 16 4.46 -21.09 7.31
N HIS A 17 4.96 -21.72 6.25
CA HIS A 17 6.12 -21.22 5.49
C HIS A 17 5.91 -19.80 4.91
N SER A 18 4.68 -19.49 4.50
CA SER A 18 4.27 -18.15 4.03
C SER A 18 3.82 -17.20 5.16
N ASN A 19 4.30 -17.34 6.40
CA ASN A 19 3.94 -16.45 7.50
C ASN A 19 4.28 -14.98 7.20
N ILE A 20 3.26 -14.12 7.32
CA ILE A 20 3.32 -12.69 6.97
C ILE A 20 4.22 -11.92 7.94
N ARG A 21 4.15 -12.26 9.24
CA ARG A 21 4.94 -11.59 10.28
C ARG A 21 6.31 -12.26 10.38
N ARG A 22 7.35 -11.57 9.89
CA ARG A 22 8.74 -12.06 9.92
C ARG A 22 9.40 -11.86 11.28
N ASP A 23 9.18 -10.69 11.88
CA ASP A 23 9.67 -10.38 13.21
C ASP A 23 8.56 -10.64 14.26
N LEU A 24 8.81 -11.62 15.11
CA LEU A 24 7.90 -11.97 16.20
C LEU A 24 8.07 -11.06 17.42
N GLY A 25 9.03 -10.13 17.42
CA GLY A 25 9.31 -9.21 18.51
C GLY A 25 9.65 -9.90 19.83
N ASP A 26 9.58 -9.14 20.93
CA ASP A 26 9.72 -9.73 22.25
C ASP A 26 8.49 -10.60 22.59
N LEU A 27 8.79 -11.81 23.08
CA LEU A 27 7.84 -12.85 23.45
C LEU A 27 7.90 -13.17 24.96
N THR A 28 8.77 -12.52 25.72
CA THR A 28 9.04 -12.83 27.13
C THR A 28 7.78 -12.74 27.99
N GLU A 29 7.07 -11.62 27.91
CA GLU A 29 5.81 -11.43 28.63
C GLU A 29 4.72 -12.41 28.18
N LEU A 30 4.62 -12.66 26.87
CA LEU A 30 3.64 -13.61 26.32
C LEU A 30 3.94 -15.04 26.77
N ALA A 31 5.21 -15.44 26.83
CA ALA A 31 5.62 -16.75 27.31
C ALA A 31 5.37 -16.88 28.82
N ALA A 32 5.63 -15.84 29.61
CA ALA A 32 5.29 -15.80 31.04
C ALA A 32 3.78 -15.93 31.27
N SER A 33 2.97 -15.21 30.50
CA SER A 33 1.51 -15.30 30.53
C SER A 33 1.02 -16.71 30.17
N ILE A 34 1.55 -17.31 29.10
CA ILE A 34 1.21 -18.69 28.70
C ILE A 34 1.60 -19.70 29.79
N ARG A 35 2.73 -19.49 30.48
CA ARG A 35 3.16 -20.35 31.58
C ARG A 35 2.22 -20.25 32.79
N ALA A 36 1.71 -19.05 33.08
CA ALA A 36 0.83 -18.80 34.22
C ALA A 36 -0.63 -19.23 33.98
N HIS A 37 -1.16 -19.00 32.78
CA HIS A 37 -2.59 -19.15 32.49
C HIS A 37 -2.90 -20.15 31.37
N GLY A 38 -1.89 -20.74 30.74
CA GLY A 38 -2.05 -21.51 29.52
C GLY A 38 -2.39 -20.64 28.31
N LEU A 39 -2.71 -21.30 27.20
CA LEU A 39 -3.08 -20.60 25.97
C LEU A 39 -4.59 -20.33 25.92
N LEU A 40 -5.01 -19.12 26.29
CA LEU A 40 -6.42 -18.72 26.36
C LEU A 40 -7.11 -18.67 24.99
N GLN A 41 -6.40 -18.20 23.97
CA GLN A 41 -6.92 -18.16 22.60
C GLN A 41 -6.31 -19.31 21.79
N PRO A 42 -7.12 -20.23 21.24
CA PRO A 42 -6.64 -21.31 20.39
C PRO A 42 -5.87 -20.83 19.15
N LEU A 43 -4.95 -21.67 18.67
CA LEU A 43 -4.31 -21.47 17.36
C LEU A 43 -5.27 -21.86 16.24
N VAL A 44 -5.15 -21.23 15.07
CA VAL A 44 -5.87 -21.68 13.87
C VAL A 44 -4.89 -22.44 13.00
N VAL A 45 -5.22 -23.68 12.66
CA VAL A 45 -4.29 -24.59 12.00
C VAL A 45 -4.91 -25.26 10.78
N THR A 46 -4.07 -25.65 9.83
CA THR A 46 -4.43 -26.48 8.68
C THR A 46 -3.56 -27.74 8.67
N PRO A 47 -4.07 -28.91 8.24
CA PRO A 47 -3.22 -30.10 8.08
C PRO A 47 -2.07 -29.84 7.10
N LEU A 48 -0.89 -30.41 7.38
CA LEU A 48 0.22 -30.37 6.41
C LEU A 48 -0.17 -31.12 5.13
N THR A 49 0.14 -30.53 3.97
CA THR A 49 0.09 -31.21 2.68
C THR A 49 1.33 -32.08 2.48
N GLY A 50 1.17 -33.42 2.50
CA GLY A 50 2.25 -34.38 2.21
C GLY A 50 2.27 -35.60 3.14
N LYS A 51 3.42 -36.32 3.17
CA LYS A 51 3.63 -37.56 3.96
C LYS A 51 3.93 -37.33 5.45
N ARG A 52 3.89 -36.09 5.96
CA ARG A 52 4.19 -35.79 7.37
C ARG A 52 2.90 -35.53 8.12
N ASP A 53 2.79 -36.18 9.28
CA ASP A 53 1.68 -36.02 10.19
C ASP A 53 1.87 -34.74 11.02
N GLY A 54 1.04 -33.73 10.82
CA GLY A 54 1.16 -32.45 11.54
C GLY A 54 0.26 -31.34 11.01
N TYR A 55 0.39 -30.16 11.60
CA TYR A 55 -0.39 -28.98 11.24
C TYR A 55 0.48 -27.73 11.07
N GLU A 56 0.12 -26.90 10.09
CA GLU A 56 0.68 -25.57 9.92
C GLU A 56 -0.21 -24.52 10.59
N VAL A 57 0.41 -23.58 11.29
CA VAL A 57 -0.28 -22.52 12.01
C VAL A 57 -0.58 -21.35 11.08
N LEU A 58 -1.86 -21.15 10.79
CA LEU A 58 -2.38 -20.02 10.01
C LEU A 58 -2.50 -18.76 10.89
N ASP A 59 -3.08 -18.87 12.09
CA ASP A 59 -3.11 -17.77 13.07
C ASP A 59 -2.54 -18.20 14.42
N GLY A 60 -1.74 -17.29 15.00
CA GLY A 60 -1.10 -17.47 16.28
C GLY A 60 0.37 -17.88 16.22
N ASN A 61 1.09 -17.58 15.13
CA ASN A 61 2.53 -17.86 15.04
C ASN A 61 3.35 -17.29 16.23
N ARG A 62 3.03 -16.08 16.71
CA ARG A 62 3.64 -15.52 17.95
C ARG A 62 3.31 -16.34 19.21
N ARG A 63 2.06 -16.82 19.31
CA ARG A 63 1.59 -17.66 20.43
C ARG A 63 2.28 -19.03 20.40
N LEU A 64 2.45 -19.63 19.22
CA LEU A 64 3.23 -20.85 19.05
C LEU A 64 4.68 -20.66 19.52
N ALA A 65 5.34 -19.58 19.08
CA ALA A 65 6.71 -19.30 19.48
C ALA A 65 6.84 -19.05 20.99
N ALA A 66 5.95 -18.25 21.58
CA ALA A 66 5.93 -18.01 23.02
C ALA A 66 5.60 -19.27 23.83
N ALA A 67 4.73 -20.15 23.32
CA ALA A 67 4.42 -21.43 23.94
C ALA A 67 5.62 -22.39 23.96
N LYS A 68 6.46 -22.37 22.92
CA LYS A 68 7.74 -23.11 22.89
C LYS A 68 8.67 -22.62 24.00
N ILE A 69 8.80 -21.30 24.17
CA ILE A 69 9.59 -20.69 25.26
C ILE A 69 8.99 -21.01 26.64
N ALA A 70 7.66 -21.08 26.74
CA ALA A 70 6.96 -21.42 27.97
C ALA A 70 7.11 -22.91 28.37
N GLY A 71 7.54 -23.78 27.45
CA GLY A 71 7.67 -25.22 27.69
C GLY A 71 6.34 -25.98 27.58
N ALA A 72 5.36 -25.45 26.84
CA ALA A 72 4.06 -26.11 26.66
C ALA A 72 4.20 -27.40 25.84
N ARG A 73 3.53 -28.47 26.26
CA ARG A 73 3.54 -29.78 25.54
C ARG A 73 2.46 -29.89 24.46
N ALA A 74 1.30 -29.26 24.70
CA ALA A 74 0.19 -29.26 23.77
C ALA A 74 -0.53 -27.92 23.81
N LEU A 75 -1.19 -27.57 22.70
CA LEU A 75 -1.91 -26.30 22.55
C LEU A 75 -3.32 -26.53 21.98
N PRO A 76 -4.32 -25.76 22.47
CA PRO A 76 -5.65 -25.76 21.87
C PRO A 76 -5.61 -25.21 20.45
N CYS A 77 -6.27 -25.90 19.52
CA CYS A 77 -6.26 -25.55 18.10
C CYS A 77 -7.66 -25.57 17.50
N LEU A 78 -7.88 -24.78 16.45
CA LEU A 78 -9.08 -24.79 15.63
C LEU A 78 -8.68 -25.23 14.22
N ALA A 79 -9.40 -26.22 13.68
CA ALA A 79 -9.20 -26.61 12.29
C ALA A 79 -9.76 -25.50 11.39
N ALA A 80 -8.91 -24.90 10.56
CA ALA A 80 -9.39 -24.16 9.40
C ALA A 80 -10.01 -25.13 8.39
N ARG A 81 -10.90 -24.62 7.54
CA ARG A 81 -11.39 -25.43 6.41
C ARG A 81 -10.20 -25.79 5.52
N PRO A 82 -10.10 -27.05 5.06
CA PRO A 82 -9.16 -27.41 4.02
C PRO A 82 -9.37 -26.50 2.82
N GLY A 83 -8.27 -25.98 2.29
CA GLY A 83 -8.24 -25.12 1.13
C GLY A 83 -6.86 -25.16 0.51
N ASP A 84 -6.76 -24.64 -0.70
CA ASP A 84 -5.47 -24.43 -1.35
C ASP A 84 -4.62 -23.41 -0.59
N GLU A 85 -3.37 -23.26 -1.00
CA GLU A 85 -2.45 -22.32 -0.37
C GLU A 85 -2.95 -20.86 -0.50
N GLU A 86 -3.72 -20.53 -1.55
CA GLU A 86 -4.33 -19.20 -1.70
C GLU A 86 -5.35 -18.92 -0.60
N HIS A 87 -6.22 -19.90 -0.30
CA HIS A 87 -7.18 -19.81 0.79
C HIS A 87 -6.48 -19.66 2.13
N GLN A 88 -5.45 -20.47 2.38
CA GLN A 88 -4.67 -20.42 3.61
C GLN A 88 -4.03 -19.05 3.82
N VAL A 89 -3.37 -18.49 2.81
CA VAL A 89 -2.77 -17.15 2.88
C VAL A 89 -3.83 -16.06 3.06
N THR A 90 -4.99 -16.20 2.43
CA THR A 90 -6.13 -15.27 2.61
C THR A 90 -6.62 -15.30 4.07
N VAL A 91 -6.74 -16.48 4.68
CA VAL A 91 -7.12 -16.64 6.08
C VAL A 91 -6.05 -16.03 7.01
N MET A 92 -4.77 -16.31 6.74
CA MET A 92 -3.66 -15.73 7.51
C MET A 92 -3.68 -14.21 7.44
N LEU A 93 -3.92 -13.66 6.24
CA LEU A 93 -4.04 -12.22 6.05
C LEU A 93 -5.21 -11.68 6.85
N ALA A 94 -6.42 -12.22 6.68
CA ALA A 94 -7.60 -11.77 7.40
C ALA A 94 -7.39 -11.79 8.93
N ALA A 95 -6.80 -12.87 9.47
CA ALA A 95 -6.48 -12.97 10.89
C ALA A 95 -5.43 -11.94 11.34
N ALA A 96 -4.43 -11.68 10.51
CA ALA A 96 -3.39 -10.70 10.76
C ALA A 96 -3.94 -9.26 10.71
N LEU A 97 -4.92 -8.96 9.84
CA LEU A 97 -5.53 -7.63 9.70
C LEU A 97 -6.32 -7.19 10.95
N HIS A 98 -6.88 -8.14 11.72
CA HIS A 98 -7.53 -7.84 13.00
C HIS A 98 -6.56 -7.48 14.12
N LYS A 99 -5.27 -7.78 13.97
CA LYS A 99 -4.21 -7.48 14.94
C LYS A 99 -3.40 -6.30 14.40
N GLN A 100 -2.95 -5.39 15.25
CA GLN A 100 -2.15 -4.24 14.81
C GLN A 100 -0.84 -4.71 14.14
N LEU A 101 -0.84 -4.84 12.81
CA LEU A 101 0.33 -5.15 12.00
C LEU A 101 1.20 -3.91 11.84
N SER A 102 2.51 -4.12 11.75
CA SER A 102 3.38 -3.05 11.31
C SER A 102 3.07 -2.69 9.84
N PRO A 103 3.30 -1.44 9.41
CA PRO A 103 3.11 -1.03 8.02
C PRO A 103 3.86 -1.92 7.00
N LEU A 104 5.04 -2.40 7.37
CA LEU A 104 5.87 -3.27 6.54
C LEU A 104 5.37 -4.71 6.50
N ASP A 105 4.84 -5.24 7.61
CA ASP A 105 4.20 -6.56 7.60
C ASP A 105 2.98 -6.54 6.68
N LEU A 106 2.15 -5.49 6.79
CA LEU A 106 0.99 -5.30 5.93
C LEU A 106 1.37 -5.21 4.44
N ALA A 107 2.45 -4.47 4.14
CA ALA A 107 2.99 -4.37 2.79
C ALA A 107 3.47 -5.73 2.25
N ASN A 108 4.18 -6.52 3.06
CA ASN A 108 4.61 -7.88 2.68
C ASN A 108 3.42 -8.81 2.46
N ALA A 109 2.38 -8.68 3.28
CA ALA A 109 1.14 -9.43 3.12
C ALA A 109 0.47 -9.13 1.77
N PHE A 110 0.34 -7.86 1.41
CA PHE A 110 -0.18 -7.47 0.09
C PHE A 110 0.72 -7.94 -1.04
N LYS A 111 2.05 -7.92 -0.87
CA LYS A 111 2.99 -8.45 -1.87
C LYS A 111 2.82 -9.94 -2.08
N ALA A 112 2.60 -10.72 -1.02
CA ALA A 112 2.33 -12.15 -1.13
C ALA A 112 1.07 -12.45 -1.96
N LEU A 113 0.04 -11.61 -1.85
CA LEU A 113 -1.14 -11.70 -2.71
C LEU A 113 -0.87 -11.26 -4.15
N ARG A 114 -0.09 -10.19 -4.36
CA ARG A 114 0.32 -9.74 -5.71
C ARG A 114 1.13 -10.79 -6.46
N ASN A 115 2.00 -11.51 -5.76
CA ASN A 115 2.80 -12.61 -6.35
C ASN A 115 1.92 -13.77 -6.85
N ARG A 116 0.69 -13.88 -6.32
CA ARG A 116 -0.36 -14.82 -6.77
C ARG A 116 -1.31 -14.19 -7.78
N GLN A 117 -0.82 -13.23 -8.56
CA GLN A 117 -1.54 -12.58 -9.67
C GLN A 117 -2.83 -11.83 -9.28
N MET A 118 -3.13 -11.64 -7.99
CA MET A 118 -4.29 -10.87 -7.57
C MET A 118 -4.12 -9.39 -7.90
N SER A 119 -5.15 -8.73 -8.43
CA SER A 119 -5.12 -7.28 -8.68
C SER A 119 -5.19 -6.48 -7.37
N VAL A 120 -4.78 -5.21 -7.40
CA VAL A 120 -4.96 -4.30 -6.25
C VAL A 120 -6.43 -4.17 -5.86
N ALA A 121 -7.33 -4.18 -6.85
CA ALA A 121 -8.78 -4.14 -6.62
C ALA A 121 -9.29 -5.40 -5.92
N ASP A 122 -8.79 -6.59 -6.30
CA ASP A 122 -9.16 -7.85 -5.65
C ASP A 122 -8.66 -7.92 -4.21
N ILE A 123 -7.43 -7.46 -3.97
CA ILE A 123 -6.85 -7.39 -2.63
C ILE A 123 -7.68 -6.45 -1.75
N ALA A 124 -8.01 -5.26 -2.24
CA ALA A 124 -8.86 -4.30 -1.54
C ALA A 124 -10.22 -4.92 -1.17
N ARG A 125 -10.90 -5.56 -2.14
CA ARG A 125 -12.19 -6.21 -1.93
C ARG A 125 -12.13 -7.33 -0.89
N ARG A 126 -11.10 -8.17 -0.90
CA ARG A 126 -10.97 -9.31 0.04
C ARG A 126 -10.52 -8.89 1.45
N THR A 127 -9.78 -7.79 1.56
CA THR A 127 -9.17 -7.34 2.83
C THR A 127 -9.94 -6.22 3.53
N GLY A 128 -10.84 -5.54 2.82
CA GLY A 128 -11.59 -4.38 3.32
C GLY A 128 -10.80 -3.06 3.31
N TYR A 129 -9.54 -3.06 2.85
CA TYR A 129 -8.76 -1.83 2.71
C TYR A 129 -9.07 -1.10 1.40
N SER A 130 -8.88 0.22 1.39
CA SER A 130 -8.95 0.99 0.14
C SER A 130 -7.83 0.59 -0.83
N THR A 131 -8.10 0.67 -2.13
CA THR A 131 -7.08 0.47 -3.18
C THR A 131 -5.88 1.38 -2.99
N THR A 132 -6.10 2.63 -2.55
CA THR A 132 -5.05 3.59 -2.21
C THR A 132 -4.15 3.09 -1.08
N THR A 133 -4.72 2.52 -0.02
CA THR A 133 -3.95 1.96 1.09
C THR A 133 -3.13 0.76 0.64
N VAL A 134 -3.71 -0.15 -0.14
CA VAL A 134 -3.02 -1.32 -0.69
C VAL A 134 -1.82 -0.88 -1.52
N SER A 135 -2.01 0.02 -2.48
CA SER A 135 -0.93 0.55 -3.32
C SER A 135 0.15 1.28 -2.51
N SER A 136 -0.24 2.13 -1.56
CA SER A 136 0.73 2.91 -0.77
C SER A 136 1.58 2.03 0.15
N ARG A 137 0.99 0.97 0.72
CA ARG A 137 1.73 -0.03 1.50
C ARG A 137 2.72 -0.79 0.62
N LEU A 138 2.30 -1.25 -0.56
CA LEU A 138 3.18 -1.95 -1.50
C LEU A 138 4.42 -1.11 -1.89
N LEU A 139 4.27 0.21 -2.03
CA LEU A 139 5.39 1.12 -2.29
C LEU A 139 6.42 1.16 -1.16
N LEU A 140 6.05 0.88 0.09
CA LEU A 140 7.03 0.86 1.19
C LEU A 140 8.13 -0.18 0.98
N LEU A 141 7.84 -1.26 0.24
CA LEU A 141 8.83 -2.30 -0.07
C LEU A 141 9.83 -1.89 -1.13
N THR A 142 9.62 -0.76 -1.82
CA THR A 142 10.57 -0.20 -2.79
C THR A 142 11.55 0.77 -2.14
N LEU A 143 11.36 1.10 -0.85
CA LEU A 143 12.29 1.94 -0.10
C LEU A 143 13.62 1.22 0.14
N PRO A 144 14.75 1.95 0.23
CA PRO A 144 16.03 1.39 0.66
C PRO A 144 15.93 0.70 2.03
N PRO A 145 16.76 -0.32 2.33
CA PRO A 145 16.72 -1.05 3.59
C PRO A 145 16.79 -0.13 4.82
N GLU A 146 17.65 0.88 4.80
CA GLU A 146 17.80 1.88 5.87
C GLU A 146 16.47 2.61 6.16
N ALA A 147 15.74 3.01 5.12
CA ALA A 147 14.45 3.65 5.28
C ALA A 147 13.38 2.67 5.81
N GLN A 148 13.45 1.39 5.45
CA GLN A 148 12.57 0.37 6.02
C GLN A 148 12.88 0.13 7.51
N ASP A 149 14.14 0.13 7.91
CA ASP A 149 14.53 -0.02 9.33
C ASP A 149 14.00 1.13 10.17
N ARG A 150 14.08 2.36 9.68
CA ARG A 150 13.48 3.53 10.35
C ARG A 150 11.97 3.39 10.55
N ILE A 151 11.25 2.73 9.62
CA ILE A 151 9.82 2.41 9.78
C ILE A 151 9.63 1.33 10.86
N ARG A 152 10.48 0.29 10.89
CA ARG A 152 10.42 -0.78 11.91
C ARG A 152 10.60 -0.21 13.31
N HIS A 153 11.56 0.70 13.48
CA HIS A 153 11.85 1.37 14.75
C HIS A 153 10.89 2.52 15.07
N LYS A 154 9.88 2.77 14.22
CA LYS A 154 8.90 3.87 14.38
C LYS A 154 9.52 5.27 14.45
N GLU A 155 10.71 5.45 13.88
CA GLU A 155 11.41 6.74 13.83
C GLU A 155 10.79 7.69 12.80
N ILE A 156 10.13 7.14 11.78
CA ILE A 156 9.36 7.91 10.80
C ILE A 156 7.90 7.49 10.80
N THR A 157 7.03 8.46 10.57
CA THR A 157 5.60 8.18 10.45
C THR A 157 5.32 7.42 9.14
N VAL A 158 4.22 6.70 9.14
CA VAL A 158 3.77 5.95 7.96
C VAL A 158 3.48 6.89 6.78
N ALA A 159 2.93 8.07 7.06
CA ALA A 159 2.64 9.08 6.03
C ALA A 159 3.93 9.63 5.40
N ASP A 160 4.97 9.86 6.21
CA ASP A 160 6.27 10.32 5.72
C ASP A 160 6.96 9.25 4.88
N ALA A 161 6.92 7.99 5.32
CA ALA A 161 7.45 6.87 4.58
C ALA A 161 6.74 6.68 3.23
N GLU A 162 5.41 6.80 3.19
CA GLU A 162 4.65 6.74 1.95
C GLU A 162 4.98 7.90 0.99
N ARG A 163 5.20 9.10 1.52
CA ARG A 163 5.63 10.26 0.71
C ARG A 163 7.00 9.99 0.08
N MET A 164 7.97 9.56 0.89
CA MET A 164 9.30 9.21 0.41
C MET A 164 9.26 8.12 -0.68
N ALA A 165 8.40 7.11 -0.50
CA ALA A 165 8.25 6.04 -1.47
C ALA A 165 7.64 6.52 -2.80
N ARG A 166 6.67 7.44 -2.74
CA ARG A 166 6.12 8.10 -3.94
C ARG A 166 7.18 8.94 -4.65
N ASP A 167 7.93 9.75 -3.91
CA ASP A 167 8.98 10.60 -4.49
C ASP A 167 10.05 9.78 -5.22
N LEU A 168 10.44 8.63 -4.66
CA LEU A 168 11.40 7.71 -5.29
C LEU A 168 10.84 7.07 -6.55
N ARG A 169 9.58 6.61 -6.52
CA ARG A 169 8.90 6.06 -7.70
C ARG A 169 8.83 7.09 -8.82
N ASP A 170 8.42 8.31 -8.48
CA ASP A 170 8.23 9.42 -9.41
C ASP A 170 9.57 9.81 -10.06
N LYS A 171 10.67 9.82 -9.32
CA LYS A 171 12.03 9.96 -9.87
C LYS A 171 12.41 8.80 -10.80
N ALA A 172 12.08 7.56 -10.45
CA ALA A 172 12.44 6.37 -11.22
C ALA A 172 11.65 6.23 -12.53
N THR A 173 10.38 6.64 -12.56
CA THR A 173 9.55 6.60 -13.78
C THR A 173 9.75 7.82 -14.68
N GLY A 174 10.65 8.74 -14.34
CA GLY A 174 10.78 10.04 -15.01
C GLY A 174 9.57 10.95 -14.81
N SER A 175 8.54 10.47 -14.09
CA SER A 175 7.39 11.26 -13.67
C SER A 175 7.75 11.97 -12.36
N ALA A 176 8.84 12.75 -12.36
CA ALA A 176 9.10 13.68 -11.28
C ALA A 176 7.78 14.39 -10.99
N ILE A 177 7.41 14.47 -9.70
CA ILE A 177 6.28 15.29 -9.27
C ILE A 177 6.40 16.59 -10.04
N ILE A 178 5.52 16.78 -11.01
CA ILE A 178 5.37 18.04 -11.69
C ILE A 178 4.79 18.90 -10.58
N GLY A 179 5.68 19.54 -9.81
CA GLY A 179 5.34 20.72 -9.03
C GLY A 179 4.49 21.61 -9.93
N PRO A 180 3.47 22.28 -9.36
CA PRO A 180 2.25 22.69 -10.04
C PRO A 180 2.57 23.07 -11.47
N LYS A 181 2.12 22.24 -12.44
CA LYS A 181 2.37 22.40 -13.88
C LYS A 181 2.52 23.90 -14.14
N GLY A 182 3.73 24.34 -14.52
CA GLY A 182 3.85 25.62 -15.20
C GLY A 182 2.83 25.52 -16.33
N THR A 183 1.70 26.21 -16.19
CA THR A 183 0.66 26.16 -17.19
C THR A 183 1.33 26.65 -18.46
N TRP A 184 1.20 25.91 -19.56
CA TRP A 184 1.66 26.38 -20.88
C TRP A 184 1.25 27.85 -21.10
N PHE A 185 0.05 28.19 -20.62
CA PHE A 185 -0.45 29.52 -20.35
C PHE A 185 0.21 30.17 -19.13
N GLY A 186 1.47 30.56 -19.24
CA GLY A 186 2.22 31.28 -18.21
C GLY A 186 2.99 32.47 -18.79
N PRO A 187 3.83 33.18 -18.02
CA PRO A 187 4.49 34.41 -18.47
C PRO A 187 5.41 34.23 -19.69
N LYS A 188 5.83 32.99 -19.97
CA LYS A 188 6.71 32.64 -21.10
C LYS A 188 5.95 32.36 -22.40
N HIS A 189 4.61 32.34 -22.37
CA HIS A 189 3.82 32.09 -23.58
C HIS A 189 3.89 33.31 -24.51
N PRO A 190 4.03 33.15 -25.84
CA PRO A 190 4.14 34.27 -26.79
C PRO A 190 2.99 35.29 -26.70
N LEU A 191 1.78 34.81 -26.39
CA LEU A 191 0.59 35.64 -26.22
C LEU A 191 0.34 36.13 -24.78
N ALA A 192 1.22 35.83 -23.82
CA ALA A 192 1.00 36.17 -22.41
C ALA A 192 0.88 37.68 -22.19
N MET A 193 1.73 38.49 -22.84
CA MET A 193 1.66 39.95 -22.72
C MET A 193 0.33 40.51 -23.24
N ALA A 194 -0.14 40.03 -24.38
CA ALA A 194 -1.42 40.45 -24.95
C ALA A 194 -2.62 40.09 -24.06
N VAL A 195 -2.50 39.01 -23.28
CA VAL A 195 -3.51 38.62 -22.28
C VAL A 195 -3.42 39.52 -21.04
N VAL A 196 -2.21 39.80 -20.53
CA VAL A 196 -2.00 40.70 -19.37
C VAL A 196 -2.55 42.09 -19.63
N GLU A 197 -2.30 42.65 -20.82
CA GLU A 197 -2.75 43.99 -21.22
C GLU A 197 -4.27 44.10 -21.35
N ARG A 198 -4.97 42.99 -21.60
CA ARG A 198 -6.43 42.97 -21.84
C ARG A 198 -7.24 42.47 -20.66
N CYS A 199 -6.61 41.81 -19.68
CA CYS A 199 -7.33 41.16 -18.60
C CYS A 199 -7.57 42.13 -17.43
N GLU A 200 -8.74 42.77 -17.41
CA GLU A 200 -9.17 43.63 -16.30
C GLU A 200 -9.82 42.84 -15.14
N HIS A 201 -9.85 41.51 -15.21
CA HIS A 201 -10.61 40.64 -14.30
C HIS A 201 -9.78 40.03 -13.17
N ILE A 202 -8.66 40.65 -12.80
CA ILE A 202 -7.67 40.09 -11.86
C ILE A 202 -8.29 39.77 -10.50
N GLU A 203 -9.22 40.60 -10.02
CA GLU A 203 -9.87 40.45 -8.72
C GLU A 203 -11.14 39.59 -8.75
N THR A 204 -11.75 39.42 -9.93
CA THR A 204 -13.08 38.81 -10.07
C THR A 204 -13.05 37.40 -10.67
N ARG A 205 -11.93 36.98 -11.26
CA ARG A 205 -11.82 35.67 -11.94
C ARG A 205 -10.55 34.94 -11.57
N ARG A 206 -10.60 33.61 -11.67
CA ARG A 206 -9.43 32.75 -11.47
C ARG A 206 -8.40 32.98 -12.58
N MET A 207 -7.18 33.36 -12.19
CA MET A 207 -6.06 33.59 -13.10
C MET A 207 -5.39 32.27 -13.51
N VAL A 208 -5.07 32.15 -14.79
CA VAL A 208 -4.35 31.03 -15.40
C VAL A 208 -2.90 31.46 -15.63
N GLY A 209 -1.98 30.78 -14.93
CA GLY A 209 -0.53 31.01 -14.97
C GLY A 209 -0.07 32.43 -14.68
N GLY A 210 -0.85 33.20 -13.93
CA GLY A 210 -0.51 34.56 -13.51
C GLY A 210 -0.61 35.63 -14.61
N ALA A 211 -1.01 35.28 -15.84
CA ALA A 211 -1.08 36.21 -16.98
C ALA A 211 -2.51 36.74 -17.24
N GLY A 212 -3.54 35.93 -17.03
CA GLY A 212 -4.94 36.34 -17.30
C GLY A 212 -5.95 35.28 -16.91
N CYS A 213 -7.23 35.64 -16.86
CA CYS A 213 -8.30 34.66 -16.66
C CYS A 213 -8.49 33.78 -17.92
N GLY A 214 -9.12 32.61 -17.75
CA GLY A 214 -9.28 31.63 -18.84
C GLY A 214 -10.00 32.16 -20.09
N GLN A 215 -10.99 33.05 -19.92
CA GLN A 215 -11.74 33.60 -21.04
C GLN A 215 -10.91 34.62 -21.86
N CYS A 216 -10.11 35.45 -21.20
CA CYS A 216 -9.21 36.39 -21.89
C CYS A 216 -8.13 35.65 -22.69
N TRP A 217 -7.66 34.51 -22.18
CA TRP A 217 -6.78 33.62 -22.92
C TRP A 217 -7.42 33.12 -24.23
N GLU A 218 -8.66 32.64 -24.16
CA GLU A 218 -9.39 32.13 -25.32
C GLU A 218 -9.64 33.21 -26.38
N GLU A 219 -10.01 34.42 -25.95
CA GLU A 219 -10.23 35.56 -26.84
C GLU A 219 -8.96 36.01 -27.57
N VAL A 220 -7.83 36.08 -26.86
CA VAL A 220 -6.53 36.45 -27.46
C VAL A 220 -6.05 35.38 -28.44
N ILE A 221 -6.21 34.10 -28.11
CA ILE A 221 -5.85 33.00 -29.01
C ILE A 221 -6.69 33.05 -30.29
N ARG A 222 -8.02 33.19 -30.18
CA ARG A 222 -8.91 33.32 -31.34
C ARG A 222 -8.63 34.57 -32.18
N ALA A 223 -8.24 35.68 -31.56
CA ALA A 223 -7.84 36.88 -32.27
C ALA A 223 -6.54 36.65 -33.07
N HIS A 224 -5.55 36.01 -32.45
CA HIS A 224 -4.28 35.67 -33.09
C HIS A 224 -4.48 34.67 -34.25
N GLU A 225 -5.32 33.64 -34.07
CA GLU A 225 -5.66 32.67 -35.12
C GLU A 225 -6.37 33.34 -36.31
N ARG A 226 -7.30 34.28 -36.06
CA ARG A 226 -7.97 35.05 -37.12
C ARG A 226 -6.99 35.94 -37.90
N GLN A 227 -6.05 36.57 -37.21
CA GLN A 227 -5.01 37.39 -37.84
C GLN A 227 -4.05 36.54 -38.67
N ALA A 228 -3.64 35.37 -38.16
CA ALA A 228 -2.82 34.42 -38.90
C ALA A 228 -3.53 33.90 -40.15
N ALA A 229 -4.86 33.67 -40.08
CA ALA A 229 -5.66 33.28 -41.23
C ALA A 229 -5.84 34.43 -42.26
N ALA A 230 -5.96 35.68 -41.81
CA ALA A 230 -6.11 36.85 -42.68
C ALA A 230 -4.79 37.31 -43.34
N GLY A 231 -3.64 37.05 -42.70
CA GLY A 231 -2.32 37.34 -43.27
C GLY A 231 -1.87 36.41 -44.40
N GLY A 232 -2.61 35.34 -44.67
CA GLY A 232 -2.34 34.39 -45.77
C GLY A 232 -2.87 34.81 -47.14
N THR A 233 -3.65 35.90 -47.24
CA THR A 233 -4.36 36.31 -48.47
C THR A 233 -3.73 37.46 -49.27
N GLU A 234 -2.61 38.05 -48.85
CA GLU A 234 -1.99 39.21 -49.54
C GLU A 234 -0.75 38.89 -50.41
N ALA A 235 -0.51 37.62 -50.78
CA ALA A 235 0.67 37.23 -51.57
C ALA A 235 0.38 36.70 -52.99
N VAL A 236 -0.74 37.09 -53.62
CA VAL A 236 -1.00 36.78 -55.05
C VAL A 236 -1.64 37.98 -55.76
N ALA A 237 -0.85 39.01 -56.04
CA ALA A 237 -1.15 40.01 -57.07
C ALA A 237 0.12 40.79 -57.44
N SER A 238 0.98 40.20 -58.27
CA SER A 238 1.87 40.87 -59.22
C SER A 238 2.34 39.85 -60.25
#